data_AF-A0A7W2I438-F1
#
_entry.id   AF-A0A7W2I438-F1
#
_cell.length_a   1.000
_cell.length_b   1.000
_cell.length_c   1.000
_cell.angle_alpha   90.00
_cell.angle_beta   90.00
_cell.angle_gamma   90.00
#
_symmetry.space_group_name_H-M   'P 1'
#
loop_
_entity.id
_entity.type
_entity.pdbx_description
1 polymer ?
#
loop_
_entity_poly.entity_id
_entity_poly.type
_entity_poly.pdbx_seq_one_letter_code
_entity_poly.pdbx_strand_id
1 'polypeptide(L)'
;MISVAAIVFTDEQGRVLCVRKHTSPRFQLPGGKPEPGETLVDTALRETREEVGLDVDAEDLSYLGQFSAPASNEPGCTVTSTVFLHPGAGLSPAPAAEIAEARWIDPTAPDAELAPLLRGEIFPALKSREIEAIAVYAGAREGTNPNNAALARSFGEALAEADITLVYGGSKLGLMGEVAEGASTSIGILTEHLVNYELQYEGLERLEVVTTMSERKARMSELADAIVALPGGAGTLDELFEEWTSQQLGLHNKPIGLLGSEFWAPLVAMIDHMVEQGFMRRTDRAHMVVADDPQELLAKLRAWAPPVPRWL
;
A
#
# COMPACT_ATOMS: atom_id res chain seq x y z
N MET A 1 -25.57 14.61 -6.41
CA MET A 1 -24.37 13.86 -5.97
C MET A 1 -24.30 14.02 -4.47
N ILE A 2 -24.19 12.91 -3.74
CA ILE A 2 -24.11 12.90 -2.28
C ILE A 2 -22.67 12.57 -1.93
N SER A 3 -21.99 13.44 -1.17
CA SER A 3 -20.64 13.17 -0.66
C SER A 3 -20.73 12.66 0.77
N VAL A 4 -20.04 11.56 1.07
CA VAL A 4 -19.95 10.96 2.40
C VAL A 4 -18.52 10.55 2.75
N ALA A 5 -18.26 10.36 4.03
CA ALA A 5 -17.02 9.77 4.54
C ALA A 5 -17.34 8.60 5.47
N ALA A 6 -16.55 7.54 5.40
CA ALA A 6 -16.79 6.30 6.14
C ALA A 6 -15.48 5.59 6.52
N ILE A 7 -15.55 4.73 7.53
CA ILE A 7 -14.42 3.91 7.98
C ILE A 7 -14.75 2.42 7.81
N VAL A 8 -13.83 1.68 7.21
CA VAL A 8 -13.79 0.22 7.26
C VAL A 8 -12.99 -0.19 8.49
N PHE A 9 -13.68 -0.78 9.46
CA PHE A 9 -13.03 -1.51 10.55
C PHE A 9 -12.92 -2.97 10.15
N THR A 10 -11.72 -3.55 10.31
CA THR A 10 -11.47 -4.97 10.03
C THR A 10 -11.07 -5.70 11.31
N ASP A 11 -11.79 -6.75 11.70
CA ASP A 11 -11.42 -7.55 12.87
C ASP A 11 -10.28 -8.55 12.57
N GLU A 12 -9.89 -9.33 13.58
CA GLU A 12 -8.82 -10.34 13.47
C GLU A 12 -9.13 -11.45 12.44
N GLN A 13 -10.39 -11.61 12.05
CA GLN A 13 -10.84 -12.61 11.07
C GLN A 13 -11.00 -12.01 9.66
N GLY A 14 -10.63 -10.74 9.45
CA GLY A 14 -10.79 -10.07 8.17
C GLY A 14 -12.23 -9.63 7.88
N ARG A 15 -13.14 -9.69 8.87
CA ARG A 15 -14.54 -9.26 8.71
C ARG A 15 -14.64 -7.76 8.87
N VAL A 16 -15.57 -7.15 8.15
CA VAL A 16 -15.80 -5.71 8.13
C VAL A 16 -16.97 -5.33 9.02
N LEU A 17 -16.79 -4.31 9.86
CA LEU A 17 -17.91 -3.72 10.61
C LEU A 17 -18.87 -3.03 9.64
N CYS A 18 -20.12 -3.49 9.62
CA CYS A 18 -21.20 -2.90 8.84
C CYS A 18 -22.38 -2.57 9.75
N VAL A 19 -23.08 -1.50 9.39
CA VAL A 19 -24.26 -1.01 10.10
C VAL A 19 -25.48 -1.01 9.20
N ARG A 20 -26.66 -1.17 9.78
CA ARG A 20 -27.93 -1.03 9.08
C ARG A 20 -28.86 -0.10 9.84
N LYS A 21 -29.41 0.89 9.14
CA LYS A 21 -30.34 1.87 9.70
C LYS A 21 -31.72 1.26 9.94
N HIS A 22 -32.49 1.79 10.88
CA HIS A 22 -33.89 1.38 11.10
C HIS A 22 -34.77 1.52 9.85
N THR A 23 -34.41 2.44 8.96
CA THR A 23 -35.16 2.79 7.74
C THR A 23 -34.75 1.98 6.51
N SER A 24 -33.74 1.12 6.60
CA SER A 24 -33.18 0.38 5.46
C SER A 24 -32.96 -1.09 5.80
N PRO A 25 -33.23 -2.03 4.87
CA PRO A 25 -32.84 -3.42 5.03
C PRO A 25 -31.36 -3.67 4.70
N ARG A 26 -30.65 -2.69 4.13
CA ARG A 26 -29.29 -2.86 3.63
C ARG A 26 -28.23 -2.43 4.63
N PHE A 27 -27.19 -3.25 4.76
CA PHE A 27 -25.96 -2.91 5.48
C PHE A 27 -25.06 -1.99 4.65
N GLN A 28 -24.41 -1.07 5.33
CA GLN A 28 -23.45 -0.10 4.81
C GLN A 28 -22.29 0.06 5.81
N LEU A 29 -21.27 0.83 5.47
CA LEU A 29 -20.25 1.22 6.44
C LEU A 29 -20.82 2.24 7.44
N PRO A 30 -20.27 2.29 8.68
CA PRO A 30 -20.47 3.44 9.55
C PRO A 30 -19.91 4.69 8.87
N GLY A 31 -20.72 5.73 8.76
CA GLY A 31 -20.37 6.94 8.02
C GLY A 31 -21.54 7.75 7.49
N GLY A 32 -21.24 8.99 7.11
CA GLY A 32 -22.25 9.98 6.78
C GLY A 32 -21.72 11.21 6.06
N LYS A 33 -22.55 12.27 6.02
CA LYS A 33 -22.28 13.49 5.25
C LYS A 33 -21.46 14.47 6.09
N PRO A 34 -20.53 15.22 5.49
CA PRO A 34 -19.77 16.24 6.20
C PRO A 34 -20.67 17.38 6.68
N GLU A 35 -20.41 17.89 7.88
CA GLU A 35 -20.99 19.12 8.39
C GLU A 35 -20.20 20.36 7.91
N PRO A 36 -20.80 21.58 7.97
CA PRO A 36 -20.11 22.79 7.56
C PRO A 36 -18.79 23.02 8.33
N GLY A 37 -17.66 23.01 7.61
CA GLY A 37 -16.33 23.23 8.17
C GLY A 37 -15.59 21.96 8.61
N GLU A 38 -16.21 20.79 8.44
CA GLU A 38 -15.65 19.49 8.79
C GLU A 38 -14.73 18.95 7.68
N THR A 39 -13.59 18.34 8.04
CA THR A 39 -12.79 17.55 7.09
C THR A 39 -13.44 16.18 6.84
N LEU A 40 -13.04 15.47 5.79
CA LEU A 40 -13.60 14.13 5.54
C LEU A 40 -13.17 13.12 6.62
N VAL A 41 -11.98 13.31 7.20
CA VAL A 41 -11.50 12.52 8.34
C VAL A 41 -12.36 12.79 9.57
N ASP A 42 -12.58 14.06 9.93
CA ASP A 42 -13.43 14.44 11.07
C ASP A 42 -14.85 13.89 10.91
N THR A 43 -15.39 13.95 9.69
CA THR A 43 -16.71 13.40 9.34
C THR A 43 -16.77 11.91 9.64
N ALA A 44 -15.80 11.14 9.16
CA ALA A 44 -15.78 9.69 9.34
C ALA A 44 -15.65 9.29 10.81
N LEU A 45 -14.85 10.03 11.59
CA LEU A 45 -14.66 9.83 13.03
C LEU A 45 -15.92 10.18 13.83
N ARG A 46 -16.55 11.33 13.55
CA ARG A 46 -17.80 11.75 14.21
C ARG A 46 -18.91 10.74 13.97
N GLU A 47 -19.17 10.41 12.71
CA GLU A 47 -20.23 9.47 12.32
C GLU A 47 -20.00 8.09 12.96
N THR A 48 -18.75 7.60 12.99
CA THR A 48 -18.40 6.36 13.68
C THR A 48 -18.73 6.43 15.17
N ARG A 49 -18.39 7.52 15.85
CA ARG A 49 -18.70 7.71 17.27
C ARG A 49 -20.22 7.73 17.52
N GLU A 50 -20.97 8.40 16.66
CA GLU A 50 -22.42 8.56 16.77
C GLU A 50 -23.21 7.28 16.44
N GLU A 51 -22.79 6.55 15.41
CA GLU A 51 -23.50 5.37 14.90
C GLU A 51 -23.14 4.07 15.65
N VAL A 52 -21.89 3.93 16.11
CA VAL A 52 -21.40 2.68 16.73
C VAL A 52 -20.63 2.85 18.04
N GLY A 53 -20.48 4.07 18.55
CA GLY A 53 -19.86 4.34 19.85
C GLY A 53 -18.34 4.10 19.91
N LEU A 54 -17.67 4.00 18.75
CA LEU A 54 -16.22 3.83 18.68
C LEU A 54 -15.54 5.20 18.62
N ASP A 55 -14.58 5.42 19.53
CA ASP A 55 -13.72 6.61 19.55
C ASP A 55 -12.31 6.17 19.17
N VAL A 56 -11.88 6.55 17.96
CA VAL A 56 -10.59 6.13 17.39
C VAL A 56 -9.79 7.34 16.96
N ASP A 57 -8.46 7.21 16.97
CA ASP A 57 -7.56 8.30 16.64
C ASP A 57 -7.38 8.44 15.12
N ALA A 58 -7.37 9.69 14.64
CA ALA A 58 -7.13 9.99 13.23
C ALA A 58 -5.77 9.46 12.72
N GLU A 59 -4.78 9.34 13.62
CA GLU A 59 -3.45 8.82 13.31
C GLU A 59 -3.44 7.32 12.98
N ASP A 60 -4.46 6.58 13.42
CA ASP A 60 -4.60 5.14 13.18
C ASP A 60 -5.34 4.83 11.86
N LEU A 61 -5.78 5.88 11.14
CA LEU A 61 -6.47 5.72 9.87
C LEU A 61 -5.47 5.57 8.72
N SER A 62 -5.77 4.62 7.84
CA SER A 62 -5.21 4.55 6.48
C SER A 62 -6.29 4.94 5.45
N TYR A 63 -5.90 5.19 4.22
CA TYR A 63 -6.83 5.53 3.14
C TYR A 63 -7.09 4.31 2.26
N LEU A 64 -8.35 4.05 1.93
CA LEU A 64 -8.70 3.04 0.94
C LEU A 64 -8.87 3.67 -0.44
N GLY A 65 -9.59 4.78 -0.53
CA GLY A 65 -9.94 5.39 -1.81
C GLY A 65 -11.22 6.20 -1.76
N GLN A 66 -11.60 6.73 -2.93
CA GLN A 66 -12.90 7.35 -3.16
C GLN A 66 -13.70 6.50 -4.14
N PHE A 67 -14.89 6.11 -3.75
CA PHE A 67 -15.74 5.18 -4.50
C PHE A 67 -17.10 5.81 -4.78
N SER A 68 -17.72 5.47 -5.90
CA SER A 68 -19.03 6.01 -6.27
C SER A 68 -19.97 4.93 -6.79
N ALA A 69 -21.23 4.99 -6.38
CA ALA A 69 -22.28 4.06 -6.83
C ALA A 69 -23.66 4.73 -6.76
N PRO A 70 -24.70 4.16 -7.39
CA PRO A 70 -26.08 4.63 -7.21
C PRO A 70 -26.49 4.60 -5.73
N ALA A 71 -27.13 5.67 -5.26
CA ALA A 71 -27.58 5.78 -3.87
C ALA A 71 -28.70 4.77 -3.58
N SER A 72 -28.59 4.05 -2.46
CA SER A 72 -29.57 3.03 -2.04
C SER A 72 -30.98 3.58 -1.87
N ASN A 73 -31.10 4.84 -1.42
CA ASN A 73 -32.34 5.42 -0.89
C ASN A 73 -32.83 6.63 -1.69
N GLU A 74 -32.07 7.10 -2.68
CA GLU A 74 -32.37 8.30 -3.48
C GLU A 74 -32.28 7.96 -4.98
N PRO A 75 -33.38 7.53 -5.62
CA PRO A 75 -33.39 7.18 -7.03
C PRO A 75 -32.84 8.30 -7.92
N GLY A 76 -31.93 7.95 -8.84
CA GLY A 76 -31.29 8.92 -9.74
C GLY A 76 -30.14 9.72 -9.12
N CYS A 77 -29.80 9.49 -7.85
CA CYS A 77 -28.63 10.07 -7.21
C CYS A 77 -27.46 9.09 -7.16
N THR A 78 -26.24 9.62 -7.32
CA THR A 78 -24.98 8.93 -7.06
C THR A 78 -24.46 9.35 -5.69
N VAL A 79 -24.04 8.38 -4.88
CA VAL A 79 -23.27 8.59 -3.66
C VAL A 79 -21.78 8.39 -3.98
N THR A 80 -20.96 9.30 -3.48
CA THR A 80 -19.50 9.26 -3.53
C THR A 80 -18.99 9.22 -2.10
N SER A 81 -18.26 8.16 -1.73
CA SER A 81 -17.69 8.00 -0.40
C SER A 81 -16.18 8.07 -0.45
N THR A 82 -15.59 8.92 0.39
CA THR A 82 -14.19 8.80 0.79
C THR A 82 -14.11 7.75 1.90
N VAL A 83 -13.26 6.74 1.74
CA VAL A 83 -13.22 5.58 2.64
C VAL A 83 -11.85 5.45 3.28
N PHE A 84 -11.84 5.35 4.60
CA PHE A 84 -10.67 5.12 5.43
C PHE A 84 -10.66 3.68 5.97
N LEU A 85 -9.50 3.21 6.41
CA LEU A 85 -9.31 1.91 7.03
C LEU A 85 -8.84 2.09 8.47
N HIS A 86 -9.28 1.21 9.36
CA HIS A 86 -8.79 1.13 10.73
C HIS A 86 -8.72 -0.34 11.18
N PRO A 87 -7.65 -0.78 11.88
CA PRO A 87 -7.62 -2.11 12.48
C PRO A 87 -8.68 -2.20 13.58
N GLY A 88 -9.70 -3.03 13.40
CA GLY A 88 -10.84 -3.18 14.30
C GLY A 88 -10.65 -4.20 15.42
N ALA A 89 -9.46 -4.79 15.55
CA ALA A 89 -9.16 -5.82 16.53
C ALA A 89 -9.39 -5.30 17.97
N GLY A 90 -10.13 -6.05 18.77
CA GLY A 90 -10.48 -5.69 20.15
C GLY A 90 -11.57 -4.62 20.31
N LEU A 91 -12.10 -4.05 19.22
CA LEU A 91 -13.20 -3.08 19.29
C LEU A 91 -14.54 -3.77 19.55
N SER A 92 -15.41 -3.08 20.31
CA SER A 92 -16.76 -3.55 20.66
C SER A 92 -17.82 -2.53 20.22
N PRO A 93 -18.17 -2.49 18.93
CA PRO A 93 -19.17 -1.56 18.41
C PRO A 93 -20.57 -1.90 18.94
N ALA A 94 -21.36 -0.88 19.24
CA ALA A 94 -22.75 -1.02 19.66
C ALA A 94 -23.64 -0.07 18.85
N PRO A 95 -24.75 -0.54 18.26
CA PRO A 95 -25.62 0.30 17.45
C PRO A 95 -26.19 1.46 18.30
N ALA A 96 -26.11 2.67 17.75
CA ALA A 96 -26.60 3.89 18.37
C ALA A 96 -27.32 4.80 17.35
N ALA A 97 -27.96 5.85 17.85
CA ALA A 97 -28.73 6.81 17.06
C ALA A 97 -29.75 6.15 16.11
N GLU A 98 -29.51 6.22 14.80
CA GLU A 98 -30.39 5.68 13.76
C GLU A 98 -30.05 4.25 13.31
N ILE A 99 -28.98 3.67 13.87
CA ILE A 99 -28.54 2.30 13.57
C ILE A 99 -29.38 1.30 14.35
N ALA A 100 -30.00 0.38 13.62
CA ALA A 100 -30.75 -0.74 14.18
C ALA A 100 -29.83 -1.90 14.57
N GLU A 101 -28.75 -2.08 13.83
CA GLU A 101 -27.90 -3.25 13.91
C GLU A 101 -26.48 -2.92 13.44
N ALA A 102 -25.47 -3.35 14.21
CA ALA A 102 -24.07 -3.31 13.85
C ALA A 102 -23.51 -4.75 13.89
N ARG A 103 -22.80 -5.16 12.83
CA ARG A 103 -22.38 -6.55 12.64
C ARG A 103 -21.09 -6.65 11.86
N TRP A 104 -20.25 -7.62 12.22
CA TRP A 104 -19.07 -8.01 11.45
C TRP A 104 -19.48 -8.92 10.29
N ILE A 105 -19.16 -8.54 9.06
CA ILE A 105 -19.54 -9.25 7.82
C ILE A 105 -18.28 -9.68 7.08
N ASP A 106 -18.23 -10.94 6.64
CA ASP A 106 -17.15 -11.41 5.75
C ASP A 106 -17.29 -10.74 4.37
N PRO A 107 -16.29 -9.94 3.93
CA PRO A 107 -16.37 -9.24 2.65
C PRO A 107 -16.28 -10.18 1.44
N THR A 108 -15.76 -11.40 1.61
CA THR A 108 -15.58 -12.39 0.54
C THR A 108 -16.82 -13.26 0.34
N ALA A 109 -17.61 -13.46 1.39
CA ALA A 109 -18.83 -14.28 1.38
C ALA A 109 -19.95 -13.60 2.19
N PRO A 110 -20.43 -12.42 1.77
CA PRO A 110 -21.41 -11.67 2.55
C PRO A 110 -22.75 -12.40 2.61
N ASP A 111 -23.25 -12.62 3.83
CA ASP A 111 -24.52 -13.27 4.16
C ASP A 111 -25.67 -12.28 4.41
N ALA A 112 -25.56 -11.04 3.92
CA ALA A 112 -26.55 -9.97 4.13
C ALA A 112 -26.86 -9.16 2.87
N GLU A 113 -27.97 -8.42 2.90
CA GLU A 113 -28.29 -7.41 1.89
C GLU A 113 -27.39 -6.19 2.09
N LEU A 114 -26.57 -5.86 1.10
CA LEU A 114 -25.58 -4.78 1.18
C LEU A 114 -25.99 -3.60 0.29
N ALA A 115 -25.59 -2.39 0.71
CA ALA A 115 -25.67 -1.20 -0.15
C ALA A 115 -24.83 -1.40 -1.43
N PRO A 116 -25.25 -0.87 -2.60
CA PRO A 116 -24.54 -1.04 -3.86
C PRO A 116 -23.06 -0.62 -3.80
N LEU A 117 -22.77 0.50 -3.12
CA LEU A 117 -21.40 0.99 -2.95
C LEU A 117 -20.52 -0.02 -2.18
N LEU A 118 -21.06 -0.61 -1.11
CA LEU A 118 -20.33 -1.56 -0.30
C LEU A 118 -20.04 -2.85 -1.06
N ARG A 119 -21.06 -3.39 -1.73
CA ARG A 119 -20.98 -4.65 -2.49
C ARG A 119 -20.12 -4.52 -3.75
N GLY A 120 -20.32 -3.45 -4.51
CA GLY A 120 -19.77 -3.30 -5.86
C GLY A 120 -18.37 -2.72 -5.88
N GLU A 121 -18.04 -1.85 -4.92
CA GLU A 121 -16.82 -1.06 -4.95
C GLU A 121 -15.91 -1.37 -3.76
N ILE A 122 -16.42 -1.20 -2.53
CA ILE A 122 -15.59 -1.23 -1.32
C ILE A 122 -15.11 -2.65 -0.99
N PHE A 123 -16.00 -3.65 -0.88
CA PHE A 123 -15.58 -5.02 -0.56
C PHE A 123 -14.60 -5.61 -1.59
N PRO A 124 -14.80 -5.40 -2.91
CA PRO A 124 -13.78 -5.76 -3.90
C PRO A 124 -12.45 -5.04 -3.68
N ALA A 125 -12.45 -3.76 -3.31
CA ALA A 125 -11.24 -2.98 -3.03
C ALA A 125 -10.50 -3.40 -1.75
N LEU A 126 -11.16 -4.12 -0.84
CA LEU A 126 -10.55 -4.69 0.38
C LEU A 126 -9.81 -6.00 0.14
N LYS A 127 -9.93 -6.60 -1.05
CA LYS A 127 -9.13 -7.78 -1.39
C LYS A 127 -7.64 -7.42 -1.36
N SER A 128 -6.81 -8.37 -0.94
CA SER A 128 -5.36 -8.22 -0.99
C SER A 128 -4.94 -7.77 -2.39
N ARG A 129 -3.99 -6.87 -2.45
CA ARG A 129 -3.48 -6.39 -3.73
C ARG A 129 -2.81 -7.53 -4.47
N GLU A 130 -3.21 -7.73 -5.72
CA GLU A 130 -2.45 -8.55 -6.66
C GLU A 130 -1.18 -7.77 -7.04
N ILE A 131 -0.03 -8.43 -6.91
CA ILE A 131 1.27 -7.85 -7.27
C ILE A 131 1.82 -8.76 -8.36
N GLU A 132 1.86 -8.27 -9.59
CA GLU A 132 2.37 -9.02 -10.75
C GLU A 132 3.83 -8.67 -11.03
N ALA A 133 4.25 -7.46 -10.66
CA ALA A 133 5.62 -7.00 -10.84
C ALA A 133 6.14 -6.14 -9.67
N ILE A 134 7.42 -6.32 -9.31
CA ILE A 134 8.09 -5.55 -8.27
C ILE A 134 9.33 -4.88 -8.83
N ALA A 135 9.43 -3.55 -8.64
CA ALA A 135 10.65 -2.81 -8.91
C ALA A 135 11.64 -3.01 -7.77
N VAL A 136 12.83 -3.50 -8.08
CA VAL A 136 13.90 -3.74 -7.10
C VAL A 136 15.05 -2.78 -7.32
N TYR A 137 15.35 -2.00 -6.29
CA TYR A 137 16.54 -1.16 -6.21
C TYR A 137 17.57 -1.85 -5.31
N ALA A 138 18.79 -2.05 -5.81
CA ALA A 138 19.81 -2.82 -5.11
C ALA A 138 21.22 -2.30 -5.41
N GLY A 139 22.17 -2.61 -4.54
CA GLY A 139 23.57 -2.24 -4.74
C GLY A 139 24.22 -2.93 -5.94
N ALA A 140 24.92 -2.15 -6.78
CA ALA A 140 25.78 -2.68 -7.85
C ALA A 140 27.06 -3.39 -7.35
N ARG A 141 27.23 -3.49 -6.03
CA ARG A 141 28.35 -4.17 -5.35
C ARG A 141 27.77 -5.16 -4.34
N GLU A 142 28.47 -6.25 -4.10
CA GLU A 142 28.07 -7.28 -3.13
C GLU A 142 28.12 -6.78 -1.67
N GLY A 143 28.94 -5.77 -1.40
CA GLY A 143 29.21 -5.29 -0.04
C GLY A 143 30.22 -6.20 0.68
N THR A 144 30.29 -6.07 2.00
CA THR A 144 31.21 -6.86 2.85
C THR A 144 30.52 -7.94 3.68
N ASN A 145 29.18 -7.88 3.80
CA ASN A 145 28.39 -8.87 4.50
C ASN A 145 27.81 -9.86 3.46
N PRO A 146 28.27 -11.13 3.44
CA PRO A 146 27.79 -12.12 2.47
C PRO A 146 26.29 -12.46 2.64
N ASN A 147 25.71 -12.19 3.81
CA ASN A 147 24.27 -12.39 4.04
C ASN A 147 23.41 -11.52 3.11
N ASN A 148 23.91 -10.37 2.65
CA ASN A 148 23.17 -9.49 1.75
C ASN A 148 23.00 -10.10 0.34
N ALA A 149 24.00 -10.83 -0.15
CA ALA A 149 23.93 -11.56 -1.41
C ALA A 149 22.93 -12.72 -1.32
N ALA A 150 23.01 -13.50 -0.25
CA ALA A 150 22.05 -14.57 0.02
C ALA A 150 20.61 -14.04 0.15
N LEU A 151 20.43 -12.90 0.82
CA LEU A 151 19.13 -12.25 0.96
C LEU A 151 18.58 -11.81 -0.40
N ALA A 152 19.40 -11.16 -1.23
CA ALA A 152 19.01 -10.73 -2.58
C ALA A 152 18.56 -11.92 -3.45
N ARG A 153 19.34 -13.02 -3.45
CA ARG A 153 19.00 -14.25 -4.16
C ARG A 153 17.70 -14.87 -3.66
N SER A 154 17.55 -15.01 -2.34
CA SER A 154 16.33 -15.55 -1.72
C SER A 154 15.09 -14.71 -2.03
N PHE A 155 15.25 -13.39 -2.17
CA PHE A 155 14.17 -12.52 -2.60
C PHE A 155 13.76 -12.81 -4.04
N GLY A 156 14.73 -12.94 -4.96
CA GLY A 156 14.47 -13.36 -6.34
C GLY A 156 13.72 -14.70 -6.40
N GLU A 157 14.16 -15.69 -5.61
CA GLU A 157 13.50 -17.01 -5.52
C GLU A 157 12.05 -16.90 -5.02
N ALA A 158 11.79 -16.03 -4.03
CA ALA A 158 10.44 -15.77 -3.54
C ALA A 158 9.55 -15.09 -4.61
N LEU A 159 10.11 -14.20 -5.43
CA LEU A 159 9.39 -13.64 -6.58
C LEU A 159 9.03 -14.74 -7.58
N ALA A 160 9.96 -15.64 -7.88
CA ALA A 160 9.74 -16.75 -8.80
C ALA A 160 8.65 -17.72 -8.30
N GLU A 161 8.68 -18.08 -7.01
CA GLU A 161 7.66 -18.93 -6.39
C GLU A 161 6.26 -18.30 -6.44
N ALA A 162 6.20 -16.97 -6.33
CA ALA A 162 4.97 -16.21 -6.36
C ALA A 162 4.50 -15.79 -7.78
N ASP A 163 5.22 -16.20 -8.82
CA ASP A 163 5.01 -15.79 -10.23
C ASP A 163 5.02 -14.26 -10.42
N ILE A 164 5.91 -13.58 -9.70
CA ILE A 164 6.07 -12.12 -9.73
C ILE A 164 7.27 -11.76 -10.62
N THR A 165 7.06 -10.83 -11.54
CA THR A 165 8.10 -10.30 -12.41
C THR A 165 9.04 -9.35 -11.66
N LEU A 166 10.34 -9.59 -11.76
CA LEU A 166 11.36 -8.66 -11.31
C LEU A 166 11.52 -7.52 -12.31
N VAL A 167 11.27 -6.28 -11.91
CA VAL A 167 11.65 -5.07 -12.67
C VAL A 167 12.88 -4.46 -12.00
N TYR A 168 13.98 -4.30 -12.69
CA TYR A 168 15.20 -3.78 -12.06
C TYR A 168 16.14 -3.10 -13.05
N GLY A 169 17.34 -2.75 -12.58
CA GLY A 169 18.34 -2.01 -13.35
C GLY A 169 19.00 -2.76 -14.50
N GLY A 170 18.73 -4.06 -14.72
CA GLY A 170 19.25 -4.84 -15.86
C GLY A 170 20.72 -5.28 -15.78
N SER A 171 21.39 -5.01 -14.67
CA SER A 171 22.82 -5.32 -14.44
C SER A 171 23.00 -6.71 -13.82
N LYS A 172 24.12 -7.38 -14.14
CA LYS A 172 24.52 -8.63 -13.46
C LYS A 172 25.45 -8.43 -12.26
N LEU A 173 25.72 -7.18 -11.88
CA LEU A 173 26.71 -6.83 -10.85
C LEU A 173 26.10 -6.77 -9.46
N GLY A 174 26.83 -7.27 -8.46
CA GLY A 174 26.46 -7.14 -7.05
C GLY A 174 25.09 -7.76 -6.75
N LEU A 175 24.34 -7.11 -5.85
CA LEU A 175 23.04 -7.62 -5.43
C LEU A 175 21.98 -7.60 -6.54
N MET A 176 22.16 -6.75 -7.56
CA MET A 176 21.31 -6.77 -8.75
C MET A 176 21.43 -8.09 -9.53
N GLY A 177 22.64 -8.64 -9.62
CA GLY A 177 22.85 -9.96 -10.23
C GLY A 177 22.21 -11.07 -9.40
N GLU A 178 22.42 -11.05 -8.09
CA GLU A 178 21.91 -12.07 -7.17
C GLU A 178 20.37 -12.16 -7.20
N VAL A 179 19.66 -11.03 -7.15
CA VAL A 179 18.19 -11.04 -7.22
C VAL A 179 17.69 -11.50 -8.60
N ALA A 180 18.39 -11.14 -9.68
CA ALA A 180 18.04 -11.58 -11.04
C ALA A 180 18.32 -13.08 -11.27
N GLU A 181 19.31 -13.65 -10.59
CA GLU A 181 19.59 -15.10 -10.62
C GLU A 181 18.50 -15.92 -9.91
N GLY A 182 17.91 -15.39 -8.84
CA GLY A 182 16.82 -16.06 -8.12
C GLY A 182 15.46 -15.95 -8.83
N ALA A 183 15.25 -14.89 -9.61
CA ALA A 183 13.97 -14.62 -10.28
C ALA A 183 13.76 -15.50 -11.53
N SER A 184 12.52 -15.93 -11.77
CA SER A 184 12.14 -16.67 -12.99
C SER A 184 11.96 -15.74 -14.19
N THR A 185 11.39 -14.56 -13.96
CA THR A 185 11.03 -13.58 -14.99
C THR A 185 11.59 -12.23 -14.59
N SER A 186 12.35 -11.58 -15.48
CA SER A 186 12.96 -10.29 -15.19
C SER A 186 12.97 -9.33 -16.39
N ILE A 187 12.68 -8.06 -16.09
CA ILE A 187 12.72 -6.93 -17.02
C ILE A 187 13.80 -5.97 -16.54
N GLY A 188 14.81 -5.75 -17.38
CA GLY A 188 15.88 -4.79 -17.12
C GLY A 188 15.61 -3.44 -17.78
N ILE A 189 15.82 -2.34 -17.07
CA ILE A 189 15.78 -0.98 -17.62
C ILE A 189 17.18 -0.36 -17.51
N LEU A 190 17.82 -0.09 -18.65
CA LEU A 190 19.15 0.51 -18.73
C LEU A 190 19.11 1.87 -19.43
N THR A 191 20.06 2.76 -19.11
CA THR A 191 20.27 3.95 -19.94
C THR A 191 21.27 3.66 -21.05
N GLU A 192 21.16 4.36 -22.18
CA GLU A 192 22.15 4.28 -23.28
C GLU A 192 23.60 4.48 -22.80
N HIS A 193 23.78 5.34 -21.80
CA HIS A 193 25.09 5.60 -21.19
C HIS A 193 25.64 4.36 -20.49
N LEU A 194 24.79 3.62 -19.77
CA LEU A 194 25.19 2.48 -18.95
C LEU A 194 25.31 1.17 -19.74
N VAL A 195 24.72 1.05 -20.93
CA VAL A 195 24.85 -0.15 -21.80
C VAL A 195 26.31 -0.57 -22.02
N ASN A 196 27.24 0.40 -22.08
CA ASN A 196 28.66 0.13 -22.30
C ASN A 196 29.48 -0.09 -21.02
N TYR A 197 28.95 0.23 -19.84
CA TYR A 197 29.67 0.17 -18.56
C TYR A 197 29.11 -0.89 -17.62
N GLU A 198 27.81 -1.14 -17.67
CA GLU A 198 27.16 -2.19 -16.90
C GLU A 198 27.17 -3.48 -17.69
N LEU A 199 27.63 -4.54 -17.04
CA LEU A 199 27.54 -5.87 -17.63
C LEU A 199 26.07 -6.29 -17.59
N GLN A 200 25.43 -6.27 -18.75
CA GLN A 200 24.05 -6.72 -18.93
C GLN A 200 23.86 -8.15 -18.42
N TYR A 201 22.76 -8.40 -17.72
CA TYR A 201 22.32 -9.76 -17.40
C TYR A 201 21.75 -10.45 -18.64
N GLU A 202 22.24 -11.64 -18.97
CA GLU A 202 21.85 -12.36 -20.19
C GLU A 202 20.50 -13.08 -20.05
N GLY A 203 20.06 -13.36 -18.82
CA GLY A 203 18.82 -14.08 -18.53
C GLY A 203 17.55 -13.21 -18.47
N LEU A 204 17.59 -11.99 -19.00
CA LEU A 204 16.43 -11.09 -19.02
C LEU A 204 15.36 -11.60 -20.00
N GLU A 205 14.10 -11.52 -19.60
CA GLU A 205 12.97 -11.68 -20.53
C GLU A 205 12.92 -10.49 -21.49
N ARG A 206 13.09 -9.29 -20.93
CA ARG A 206 13.07 -8.04 -21.69
C ARG A 206 14.11 -7.06 -21.15
N LEU A 207 14.78 -6.37 -22.08
CA LEU A 207 15.60 -5.21 -21.77
C LEU A 207 15.01 -3.97 -22.47
N GLU A 208 14.72 -2.92 -21.71
CA GLU A 208 14.38 -1.60 -22.25
C GLU A 208 15.58 -0.66 -22.06
N VAL A 209 15.97 0.01 -23.16
CA VAL A 209 17.02 1.03 -23.14
C VAL A 209 16.37 2.40 -23.27
N VAL A 210 16.67 3.30 -22.33
CA VAL A 210 16.14 4.68 -22.26
C VAL A 210 17.27 5.70 -22.30
N THR A 211 16.93 6.98 -22.44
CA THR A 211 17.92 8.04 -22.66
C THR A 211 18.49 8.55 -21.35
N THR A 212 17.64 8.75 -20.34
CA THR A 212 18.01 9.43 -19.09
C THR A 212 17.80 8.58 -17.85
N MET A 213 18.49 8.90 -16.75
CA MET A 213 18.27 8.25 -15.46
C MET A 213 16.86 8.49 -14.91
N SER A 214 16.28 9.66 -15.16
CA SER A 214 14.90 9.96 -14.78
C SER A 214 13.89 9.11 -15.55
N GLU A 215 14.07 8.94 -16.86
CA GLU A 215 13.26 8.00 -17.65
C GLU A 215 13.41 6.57 -17.13
N ARG A 216 14.62 6.15 -16.76
CA ARG A 216 14.87 4.81 -16.20
C ARG A 216 14.05 4.57 -14.93
N LYS A 217 14.13 5.50 -13.96
CA LYS A 217 13.37 5.41 -12.71
C LYS A 217 11.86 5.41 -12.96
N ALA A 218 11.37 6.34 -13.78
CA ALA A 218 9.96 6.41 -14.14
C ALA A 218 9.45 5.11 -14.79
N ARG A 219 10.21 4.54 -15.75
CA ARG A 219 9.84 3.27 -16.40
C ARG A 219 9.86 2.09 -15.45
N MET A 220 10.85 2.01 -14.55
CA MET A 220 10.86 0.97 -13.52
C MET A 220 9.63 1.06 -12.61
N SER A 221 9.27 2.28 -12.18
CA SER A 221 8.05 2.48 -11.40
C SER A 221 6.83 2.07 -12.22
N GLU A 222 6.63 2.62 -13.43
CA GLU A 222 5.46 2.36 -14.28
C GLU A 222 5.17 0.87 -14.53
N LEU A 223 6.21 0.04 -14.58
CA LEU A 223 6.08 -1.40 -14.80
C LEU A 223 5.81 -2.23 -13.53
N ALA A 224 5.82 -1.60 -12.36
CA ALA A 224 5.74 -2.29 -11.08
C ALA A 224 4.53 -1.88 -10.22
N ASP A 225 4.01 -2.83 -9.46
CA ASP A 225 2.91 -2.66 -8.51
C ASP A 225 3.42 -2.36 -7.09
N ALA A 226 4.66 -2.75 -6.78
CA ALA A 226 5.35 -2.49 -5.52
C ALA A 226 6.83 -2.18 -5.74
N ILE A 227 7.44 -1.54 -4.74
CA ILE A 227 8.85 -1.15 -4.73
C ILE A 227 9.56 -1.86 -3.58
N VAL A 228 10.73 -2.44 -3.83
CA VAL A 228 11.58 -3.03 -2.79
C VAL A 228 13.01 -2.53 -2.92
N ALA A 229 13.58 -2.06 -1.81
CA ALA A 229 15.00 -1.74 -1.70
C ALA A 229 15.75 -2.85 -0.95
N LEU A 230 16.74 -3.42 -1.63
CA LEU A 230 17.76 -4.31 -1.05
C LEU A 230 18.98 -3.50 -0.61
N PRO A 231 19.89 -4.04 0.23
CA PRO A 231 21.08 -3.33 0.66
C PRO A 231 21.85 -2.68 -0.51
N GLY A 232 22.22 -1.41 -0.34
CA GLY A 232 22.64 -0.59 -1.48
C GLY A 232 23.38 0.68 -1.10
N GLY A 233 23.77 1.43 -2.12
CA GLY A 233 24.52 2.67 -1.97
C GLY A 233 23.67 3.92 -2.21
N ALA A 234 24.35 5.02 -2.54
CA ALA A 234 23.68 6.29 -2.85
C ALA A 234 22.67 6.19 -4.01
N GLY A 235 22.93 5.37 -5.03
CA GLY A 235 21.97 5.16 -6.13
C GLY A 235 20.67 4.50 -5.66
N THR A 236 20.77 3.45 -4.84
CA THR A 236 19.61 2.80 -4.24
C THR A 236 18.81 3.76 -3.34
N LEU A 237 19.49 4.65 -2.62
CA LEU A 237 18.83 5.68 -1.82
C LEU A 237 18.13 6.73 -2.69
N ASP A 238 18.76 7.20 -3.77
CA ASP A 238 18.15 8.14 -4.72
C ASP A 238 16.84 7.58 -5.30
N GLU A 239 16.87 6.32 -5.72
CA GLU A 239 15.71 5.60 -6.25
C GLU A 239 14.61 5.42 -5.18
N LEU A 240 14.99 4.94 -3.98
CA LEU A 240 14.06 4.75 -2.87
C LEU A 240 13.35 6.05 -2.45
N PHE A 241 14.10 7.14 -2.27
CA PHE A 241 13.52 8.41 -1.81
C PHE A 241 12.67 9.09 -2.87
N GLU A 242 12.92 8.87 -4.16
CA GLU A 242 12.06 9.36 -5.24
C GLU A 242 10.69 8.69 -5.23
N GLU A 243 10.64 7.36 -5.13
CA GLU A 243 9.37 6.62 -4.99
C GLU A 243 8.66 6.99 -3.69
N TRP A 244 9.38 7.09 -2.57
CA TRP A 244 8.74 7.39 -1.30
C TRP A 244 8.17 8.80 -1.22
N THR A 245 8.87 9.79 -1.79
CA THR A 245 8.34 11.16 -1.90
C THR A 245 7.12 11.20 -2.82
N SER A 246 7.16 10.47 -3.93
CA SER A 246 6.04 10.39 -4.88
C SER A 246 4.79 9.74 -4.25
N GLN A 247 4.99 8.72 -3.42
CA GLN A 247 3.94 8.10 -2.61
C GLN A 247 3.30 9.10 -1.63
N GLN A 248 4.12 9.87 -0.91
CA GLN A 248 3.63 10.90 0.04
C GLN A 248 2.86 12.04 -0.66
N LEU A 249 3.24 12.37 -1.89
CA LEU A 249 2.55 13.35 -2.72
C LEU A 249 1.25 12.79 -3.36
N GLY A 250 0.98 11.50 -3.21
CA GLY A 250 -0.18 10.82 -3.80
C GLY A 250 -0.07 10.61 -5.32
N LEU A 251 1.15 10.63 -5.87
CA LEU A 251 1.38 10.37 -7.30
C LEU A 251 1.21 8.89 -7.65
N HIS A 252 1.39 8.00 -6.67
CA HIS A 252 1.05 6.59 -6.74
C HIS A 252 0.76 6.05 -5.33
N ASN A 253 0.09 4.89 -5.27
CA ASN A 253 -0.25 4.19 -4.03
C ASN A 253 0.41 2.80 -4.00
N LYS A 254 1.67 2.70 -4.43
CA LYS A 254 2.41 1.42 -4.45
C LYS A 254 3.07 1.22 -3.09
N PRO A 255 3.00 0.02 -2.48
CA PRO A 255 3.70 -0.24 -1.23
C PRO A 255 5.23 -0.23 -1.45
N ILE A 256 5.96 0.24 -0.44
CA ILE A 256 7.42 0.35 -0.46
C ILE A 256 7.99 -0.50 0.69
N GLY A 257 8.91 -1.39 0.36
CA GLY A 257 9.54 -2.32 1.29
C GLY A 257 11.05 -2.18 1.37
N LEU A 258 11.60 -2.33 2.57
CA LEU A 258 13.02 -2.50 2.84
C LEU A 258 13.28 -3.92 3.31
N LEU A 259 14.14 -4.67 2.60
CA LEU A 259 14.53 -6.02 3.00
C LEU A 259 15.94 -6.00 3.61
N GLY A 260 16.09 -6.59 4.81
CA GLY A 260 17.33 -6.63 5.58
C GLY A 260 17.41 -5.53 6.64
N SER A 261 16.66 -5.71 7.73
CA SER A 261 16.47 -4.73 8.80
C SER A 261 17.79 -4.27 9.44
N GLU A 262 18.76 -5.17 9.60
CA GLU A 262 20.08 -4.84 10.15
C GLU A 262 20.81 -3.79 9.30
N PHE A 263 20.78 -3.93 7.97
CA PHE A 263 21.41 -2.98 7.06
C PHE A 263 20.69 -1.62 7.08
N TRP A 264 19.36 -1.65 7.14
CA TRP A 264 18.52 -0.44 7.07
C TRP A 264 18.35 0.27 8.42
N ALA A 265 18.71 -0.34 9.54
CA ALA A 265 18.51 0.22 10.88
C ALA A 265 19.04 1.66 11.05
N PRO A 266 20.24 2.03 10.54
CA PRO A 266 20.73 3.41 10.66
C PRO A 266 19.89 4.42 9.85
N LEU A 267 19.40 4.02 8.67
CA LEU A 267 18.53 4.86 7.84
C LEU A 267 17.18 5.08 8.53
N VAL A 268 16.60 3.99 9.04
CA VAL A 268 15.34 4.01 9.78
C VAL A 268 15.45 4.92 11.01
N ALA A 269 16.53 4.82 11.78
CA ALA A 269 16.76 5.69 12.93
C ALA A 269 16.87 7.18 12.54
N MET A 270 17.50 7.48 11.40
CA MET A 270 17.56 8.85 10.87
C MET A 270 16.17 9.36 10.47
N ILE A 271 15.34 8.51 9.87
CA ILE A 271 13.96 8.86 9.53
C ILE A 271 13.13 9.07 10.80
N ASP A 272 13.25 8.19 11.79
CA ASP A 272 12.56 8.33 13.08
C ASP A 272 12.93 9.67 13.73
N HIS A 273 14.21 10.07 13.64
CA HIS A 273 14.64 11.40 14.07
C HIS A 273 13.97 12.54 13.28
N MET A 274 13.80 12.42 11.96
CA MET A 274 13.04 13.41 11.17
C MET A 274 11.58 13.53 11.63
N VAL A 275 10.96 12.41 12.03
CA VAL A 275 9.61 12.40 12.61
C VAL A 275 9.60 13.12 13.95
N GLU A 276 10.54 12.81 14.84
CA GLU A 276 10.67 13.49 16.15
C GLU A 276 10.89 15.01 16.02
N GLN A 277 11.64 15.44 15.00
CA GLN A 277 11.89 16.85 14.71
C GLN A 277 10.75 17.53 13.92
N GLY A 278 9.69 16.80 13.58
CA GLY A 278 8.50 17.34 12.90
C GLY A 278 8.68 17.59 11.40
N PHE A 279 9.70 17.02 10.77
CA PHE A 279 9.91 17.10 9.31
C PHE A 279 9.15 16.02 8.53
N MET A 280 8.66 14.98 9.20
CA MET A 280 7.91 13.88 8.62
C MET A 280 6.79 13.43 9.55
N ARG A 281 5.67 12.94 9.00
CA ARG A 281 4.58 12.40 9.82
C ARG A 281 4.92 10.98 10.27
N ARG A 282 4.42 10.61 11.46
CA ARG A 282 4.53 9.25 11.97
C ARG A 282 3.88 8.23 11.02
N THR A 283 2.75 8.60 10.41
CA THR A 283 2.05 7.77 9.42
C THR A 283 2.95 7.46 8.23
N ASP A 284 3.57 8.47 7.62
CA ASP A 284 4.43 8.31 6.44
C ASP A 284 5.60 7.34 6.72
N ARG A 285 6.16 7.41 7.93
CA ARG A 285 7.16 6.45 8.42
C ARG A 285 6.61 5.04 8.62
N ALA A 286 5.41 4.90 9.20
CA ALA A 286 4.78 3.62 9.49
C ALA A 286 4.42 2.83 8.22
N HIS A 287 4.17 3.52 7.10
CA HIS A 287 3.86 2.88 5.81
C HIS A 287 5.08 2.33 5.07
N MET A 288 6.31 2.65 5.49
CA MET A 288 7.50 2.01 4.95
C MET A 288 7.70 0.64 5.61
N VAL A 289 7.46 -0.42 4.84
CA VAL A 289 7.50 -1.80 5.32
C VAL A 289 8.96 -2.21 5.51
N VAL A 290 9.28 -2.82 6.64
CA VAL A 290 10.60 -3.42 6.90
C VAL A 290 10.41 -4.89 7.27
N ALA A 291 11.21 -5.77 6.68
CA ALA A 291 11.23 -7.19 6.95
C ALA A 291 12.63 -7.77 6.75
N ASP A 292 12.85 -8.97 7.28
CA ASP A 292 14.07 -9.76 7.08
C ASP A 292 13.83 -11.00 6.20
N ASP A 293 12.58 -11.48 6.15
CA ASP A 293 12.18 -12.62 5.35
C ASP A 293 11.45 -12.17 4.06
N PRO A 294 11.83 -12.69 2.88
CA PRO A 294 11.17 -12.40 1.61
C PRO A 294 9.66 -12.66 1.60
N GLN A 295 9.21 -13.79 2.16
CA GLN A 295 7.80 -14.18 2.12
C GLN A 295 6.98 -13.30 3.07
N GLU A 296 7.52 -12.99 4.24
CA GLU A 296 6.96 -11.99 5.16
C GLU A 296 6.83 -10.62 4.47
N LEU A 297 7.86 -10.18 3.75
CA LEU A 297 7.83 -8.91 3.02
C LEU A 297 6.70 -8.91 1.98
N LEU A 298 6.62 -9.94 1.13
CA LEU A 298 5.58 -10.05 0.11
C LEU A 298 4.18 -10.05 0.72
N ALA A 299 3.97 -10.77 1.82
CA ALA A 299 2.70 -10.77 2.54
C ALA A 299 2.33 -9.37 3.06
N LYS A 300 3.29 -8.66 3.67
CA LYS A 300 3.10 -7.28 4.15
C LYS A 300 2.80 -6.30 3.00
N LEU A 301 3.48 -6.43 1.85
CA LEU A 301 3.22 -5.59 0.68
C LEU A 301 1.81 -5.82 0.10
N ARG A 302 1.34 -7.08 0.03
CA ARG A 302 -0.01 -7.42 -0.45
C ARG A 302 -1.13 -6.90 0.47
N ALA A 303 -0.85 -6.86 1.78
CA ALA A 303 -1.77 -6.37 2.80
C ALA A 303 -1.69 -4.84 3.03
N TRP A 304 -0.73 -4.17 2.41
CA TRP A 304 -0.48 -2.75 2.63
C TRP A 304 -1.59 -1.85 2.07
N ALA A 305 -1.93 -0.81 2.83
CA ALA A 305 -2.84 0.25 2.44
C ALA A 305 -2.15 1.62 2.48
N PRO A 306 -2.52 2.55 1.58
CA PRO A 306 -1.88 3.86 1.51
C PRO A 306 -2.20 4.75 2.71
N PRO A 307 -1.28 5.68 3.07
CA PRO A 307 -1.55 6.70 4.07
C PRO A 307 -2.72 7.59 3.67
N VAL A 308 -3.35 8.21 4.67
CA VAL A 308 -4.31 9.30 4.44
C VAL A 308 -3.63 10.47 3.73
N PRO A 309 -4.04 10.82 2.49
CA PRO A 309 -3.42 11.90 1.75
C PRO A 309 -3.50 13.23 2.50
N ARG A 310 -2.43 14.04 2.37
CA ARG A 310 -2.27 15.31 3.08
C ARG A 310 -3.37 16.36 2.83
N TRP A 311 -4.06 16.25 1.70
CA TRP A 311 -4.96 17.27 1.17
C TRP A 311 -6.44 16.87 1.23
N LEU A 312 -6.77 15.80 1.95
CA LEU A 312 -8.13 15.26 2.15
C LEU A 312 -8.75 15.74 3.46
#